data_AF-A0A965XWH4-F1
#
_entry.id   AF-A0A965XWH4-F1
#
_cell.length_a   1.000
_cell.length_b   1.000
_cell.length_c   1.000
_cell.angle_alpha   90.00
_cell.angle_beta   90.00
_cell.angle_gamma   90.00
#
_symmetry.space_group_name_H-M   'P 1'
#
loop_
_entity.id
_entity.type
_entity.pdbx_description
1 polymer ?
#
loop_
_entity_poly.entity_id
_entity_poly.type
_entity_poly.pdbx_seq_one_letter_code
_entity_poly.pdbx_strand_id
1 'polypeptide(L)' 'MENVRFTIFSMFFLASALVSFFVAYISWQKRRERAGRELSMLMMAAGIWAFFVVFETASTSLDGKIFWSKVAYIGALT' A
#
# COMPACT_ATOMS: atom_id res chain seq x y z
N MET A 1 -25.45 2.25 3.96
CA MET A 1 -24.40 2.88 3.14
C MET A 1 -23.22 3.15 4.05
N GLU A 2 -22.11 2.44 3.87
CA GLU A 2 -20.91 2.69 4.68
C GLU A 2 -20.41 4.13 4.43
N ASN A 3 -20.19 4.88 5.50
CA ASN A 3 -19.64 6.22 5.41
C ASN A 3 -18.13 6.09 5.18
N VAL A 4 -17.67 6.40 3.97
CA VAL A 4 -16.23 6.48 3.66
C VAL A 4 -15.83 7.95 3.70
N ARG A 5 -14.86 8.31 4.54
CA ARG A 5 -14.35 9.68 4.67
C ARG A 5 -12.84 9.71 4.43
N PHE A 6 -12.44 10.18 3.25
CA PHE A 6 -11.04 10.42 2.95
C PHE A 6 -10.49 11.56 3.82
N THR A 7 -9.48 11.23 4.62
CA THR A 7 -8.80 12.18 5.52
C THR A 7 -7.44 12.53 4.93
N ILE A 8 -6.77 13.55 5.48
CA ILE A 8 -5.42 13.94 5.05
C ILE A 8 -4.41 12.77 5.10
N PHE A 9 -4.58 11.85 6.04
CA PHE A 9 -3.80 10.61 6.12
C PHE A 9 -3.99 9.72 4.89
N SER A 10 -5.22 9.58 4.38
CA SER A 10 -5.50 8.81 3.17
C SER A 10 -4.77 9.40 1.96
N MET A 11 -4.66 10.73 1.88
CA MET A 11 -3.92 11.41 0.83
C MET A 11 -2.40 11.17 0.93
N PHE A 12 -1.83 11.20 2.14
CA PHE A 12 -0.42 10.88 2.36
C PHE A 12 -0.12 9.41 2.02
N PHE A 13 -0.97 8.47 2.43
CA PHE A 13 -0.80 7.05 2.07
C PHE A 13 -0.90 6.82 0.56
N LEU A 14 -1.81 7.52 -0.13
CA LEU A 14 -1.91 7.46 -1.59
C LEU A 14 -0.62 7.98 -2.24
N ALA A 15 -0.09 9.11 -1.78
CA ALA A 15 1.19 9.63 -2.27
C ALA A 15 2.35 8.66 -2.02
N SER A 16 2.42 8.05 -0.83
CA SER A 16 3.41 7.02 -0.50
C SER A 16 3.28 5.78 -1.37
N ALA A 17 2.06 5.35 -1.70
CA ALA A 17 1.81 4.23 -2.60
C ALA A 17 2.32 4.54 -4.01
N LEU A 18 2.01 5.73 -4.54
CA LEU A 18 2.48 6.18 -5.86
C LEU A 18 4.00 6.26 -5.93
N VAL A 19 4.65 6.85 -4.91
CA VAL A 19 6.12 6.89 -4.84
C VAL A 19 6.68 5.47 -4.80
N SER A 20 6.08 4.58 -4.02
CA SER A 20 6.54 3.20 -3.91
C SER A 20 6.43 2.44 -5.23
N PHE A 21 5.32 2.59 -5.95
CA PHE A 21 5.16 2.02 -7.28
C PHE A 21 6.14 2.62 -8.30
N PHE A 22 6.41 3.93 -8.21
CA PHE A 22 7.36 4.60 -9.08
C PHE A 22 8.80 4.08 -8.87
N VAL A 23 9.21 3.94 -7.61
CA VAL A 23 10.51 3.33 -7.28
C VAL A 23 10.54 1.87 -7.74
N ALA A 24 9.49 1.10 -7.48
CA ALA A 24 9.39 -0.29 -7.93
C ALA A 24 9.58 -0.40 -9.45
N TYR A 25 8.96 0.50 -10.22
CA TYR A 25 9.08 0.57 -11.67
C TYR A 25 10.50 0.92 -12.14
N ILE A 26 11.13 1.95 -11.57
CA ILE A 26 12.52 2.33 -11.92
C ILE A 26 13.49 1.20 -11.57
N SER A 27 13.34 0.60 -10.39
CA SER A 27 14.16 -0.53 -9.95
C SER A 27 13.97 -1.75 -10.84
N TRP A 28 12.76 -1.98 -11.35
CA TRP A 28 12.47 -3.05 -12.31
C TRP A 28 13.18 -2.84 -13.66
N GLN A 29 13.28 -1.59 -14.14
CA GLN A 29 14.06 -1.30 -15.35
C GLN A 29 15.54 -1.64 -15.18
N LYS A 30 16.09 -1.48 -13.96
CA LYS A 30 17.46 -1.83 -13.60
C LYS A 30 17.62 -3.24 -13.01
N ARG A 31 16.66 -4.15 -13.23
CA ARG A 31 16.63 -5.52 -12.67
C ARG A 31 17.82 -6.42 -12.99
N ARG A 32 18.70 -5.99 -13.90
CA ARG A 32 19.93 -6.73 -14.26
C ARG A 32 20.93 -6.72 -13.10
N GLU A 33 20.87 -5.71 -12.24
CA GLU A 33 21.60 -5.65 -10.98
C GLU A 33 20.83 -6.38 -9.88
N ARG A 34 21.53 -7.22 -9.11
CA ARG A 34 20.92 -8.05 -8.05
C ARG A 34 20.14 -7.19 -7.03
N ALA A 35 20.64 -6.01 -6.71
CA ALA A 35 19.98 -5.06 -5.80
C ALA A 35 18.69 -4.46 -6.39
N GLY A 36 18.61 -4.28 -7.72
CA GLY A 36 17.45 -3.68 -8.37
C GLY A 36 16.21 -4.57 -8.28
N ARG A 37 16.38 -5.89 -8.36
CA ARG A 37 15.26 -6.83 -8.25
C ARG A 37 14.66 -6.87 -6.84
N GLU A 38 15.51 -7.00 -5.83
CA GLU A 38 15.07 -7.08 -4.43
C GLU A 38 14.40 -5.76 -3.99
N LEU A 39 14.97 -4.61 -4.37
CA LEU A 39 14.36 -3.30 -4.11
C LEU A 39 13.02 -3.16 -4.83
N SER A 40 12.91 -3.62 -6.08
CA SER A 40 11.64 -3.56 -6.83
C SER A 40 10.55 -4.38 -6.15
N MET A 41 10.85 -5.61 -5.70
CA MET A 41 9.90 -6.46 -4.98
C MET A 41 9.47 -5.84 -3.64
N LEU A 42 10.42 -5.31 -2.87
CA LEU A 42 10.14 -4.64 -1.60
C LEU A 42 9.23 -3.42 -1.80
N MET A 43 9.57 -2.58 -2.77
CA MET A 43 8.80 -1.36 -3.05
C MET A 43 7.43 -1.67 -3.64
N MET A 44 7.29 -2.77 -4.40
CA MET A 44 5.99 -3.25 -4.87
C MET A 44 5.12 -3.70 -3.69
N ALA A 45 5.67 -4.48 -2.76
CA ALA A 45 4.96 -4.91 -1.56
C ALA A 45 4.55 -3.71 -0.68
N ALA A 46 5.46 -2.76 -0.46
CA ALA A 46 5.19 -1.51 0.26
C ALA A 46 4.10 -0.66 -0.41
N GLY A 47 4.13 -0.57 -1.75
CA GLY A 47 3.11 0.15 -2.52
C GLY A 47 1.73 -0.49 -2.42
N ILE A 48 1.65 -1.82 -2.52
CA ILE A 48 0.40 -2.58 -2.33
C ILE A 48 -0.15 -2.36 -0.92
N TRP A 49 0.69 -2.49 0.10
CA TRP A 49 0.30 -2.25 1.49
C TRP A 49 -0.23 -0.82 1.67
N ALA A 50 0.53 0.20 1.26
CA ALA A 50 0.15 1.60 1.40
C ALA A 50 -1.15 1.92 0.65
N PHE A 51 -1.37 1.32 -0.52
CA PHE A 51 -2.60 1.48 -1.30
C PHE A 51 -3.83 0.95 -0.55
N PHE A 52 -3.74 -0.22 0.10
CA PHE A 52 -4.87 -0.77 0.87
C PHE A 52 -5.13 -0.01 2.17
N VAL A 53 -4.09 0.53 2.81
CA VAL A 53 -4.23 1.38 4.00
C VAL A 53 -5.02 2.69 3.70
N VAL A 54 -5.04 3.15 2.44
CA VAL A 54 -5.92 4.29 2.04
C VAL A 54 -7.38 3.97 2.34
N PHE A 55 -7.83 2.75 2.03
CA PHE A 55 -9.22 2.34 2.27
C PHE A 55 -9.50 2.07 3.74
N GLU A 56 -8.52 1.55 4.48
CA GLU A 56 -8.61 1.42 5.94
C GLU A 56 -8.82 2.78 6.61
N THR A 57 -8.00 3.77 6.25
CA THR A 57 -8.09 5.12 6.80
C THR A 57 -9.34 5.86 6.37
N ALA A 58 -9.90 5.50 5.20
CA ALA A 58 -11.16 6.07 4.72
C ALA A 58 -12.40 5.42 5.36
N SER A 59 -12.30 4.20 5.87
CA SER A 59 -13.41 3.51 6.53
C SER A 59 -13.75 4.13 7.89
N THR A 60 -15.02 4.48 8.11
CA THR A 60 -15.48 4.94 9.44
C THR A 60 -16.02 3.81 10.31
N SER A 61 -16.39 2.66 9.73
CA SER A 61 -16.86 1.47 10.46
C SER A 61 -15.68 0.65 10.98
N LEU A 62 -15.83 0.04 12.16
CA LEU A 62 -14.82 -0.85 12.74
C LEU A 62 -14.62 -2.09 11.86
N ASP A 63 -15.71 -2.69 11.38
CA ASP A 63 -15.67 -3.86 10.51
C ASP A 63 -14.94 -3.58 9.21
N GLY A 64 -15.19 -2.42 8.58
CA GLY A 64 -14.50 -1.99 7.38
C GLY A 64 -13.00 -1.78 7.62
N LYS A 65 -12.62 -1.20 8.76
CA LYS A 65 -11.20 -1.07 9.14
C LYS A 65 -10.54 -2.43 9.29
N ILE A 66 -11.18 -3.37 10.00
CA ILE A 66 -10.64 -4.73 10.19
C ILE A 66 -10.48 -5.45 8.86
N PHE A 67 -11.47 -5.32 7.96
CA PHE A 67 -11.39 -5.91 6.62
C PHE A 67 -10.20 -5.35 5.83
N TRP A 68 -10.08 -4.02 5.73
CA TRP A 68 -8.98 -3.39 5.00
C TRP A 68 -7.62 -3.62 5.65
N SER A 69 -7.52 -3.72 6.98
CA SER A 69 -6.29 -4.13 7.65
C SER A 69 -5.88 -5.56 7.28
N LYS A 70 -6.81 -6.51 7.23
CA LYS A 70 -6.49 -7.89 6.79
C LYS A 70 -5.97 -7.92 5.36
N VAL A 71 -6.53 -7.08 4.48
CA VAL A 71 -6.10 -6.96 3.08
C VAL A 71 -4.75 -6.22 2.96
N ALA A 72 -4.50 -5.19 3.77
CA ALA A 72 -3.23 -4.49 3.77
C ALA A 72 -2.09 -5.39 4.29
N TYR A 73 -2.33 -6.13 5.37
CA TYR A 73 -1.34 -6.98 6.02
C TYR A 73 -1.45 -8.46 5.61
N ILE A 74 -1.34 -8.71 4.31
CA ILE A 74 -1.36 -10.08 3.75
C ILE A 74 -0.22 -10.90 4.38
N GLY A 75 -0.58 -11.95 5.11
CA GLY A 75 0.38 -12.87 5.76
C GLY A 75 0.77 -12.52 7.20
N ALA A 76 0.29 -11.41 7.77
CA ALA A 76 0.52 -11.09 9.19
C ALA A 76 -0.58 -11.64 10.11
N LEU A 77 -1.82 -11.70 9.61
CA LEU A 77 -2.99 -12.14 10.36
C LEU A 77 -3.51 -13.43 9.72
N THR A 78 -3.24 -14.57 10.36
CA THR A 78 -3.85 -15.88 10.06
C THR A 78 -4.81 -16.20 11.21
#